data_AF-A0A9D0YF52-F1
#
_entry.id   AF-A0A9D0YF52-F1
#
_cell.length_a   1.000
_cell.length_b   1.000
_cell.length_c   1.000
_cell.angle_alpha   90.00
_cell.angle_beta   90.00
_cell.angle_gamma   90.00
#
_symmetry.space_group_name_H-M   'P 1'
#
loop_
_entity.id
_entity.type
_entity.pdbx_description
1 polymer ?
#
loop_
_entity_poly.entity_id
_entity_poly.type
_entity_poly.pdbx_seq_one_letter_code
_entity_poly.pdbx_strand_id
1 'polypeptide(L)'
;ESLQLMTGHYQTGETLPDELFEKMRKARSFQAGMQMVRQLEFSIFDFRMYQEYDASKGGRIYDILQQVRDRVSVVQPPSFNRFAHGFSHIFAGGYAAGYYSYKWAEVLSADAFSLFEERGIFDGETGARFLHSVLERGGSRDAMDLFVEFRGREPNIDALLRHNGIAA
;
A
#
# COMPACT_ATOMS: atom_id res chain seq x y z
N GLU A 1 1.84 -12.56 19.37
CA GLU A 1 2.75 -11.95 20.37
C GLU A 1 2.62 -10.43 20.44
N SER A 2 3.01 -9.64 19.44
CA SER A 2 2.98 -8.16 19.53
C SER A 2 1.59 -7.56 19.81
N LEU A 3 0.52 -8.07 19.18
CA LEU A 3 -0.82 -7.53 19.38
C LEU A 3 -1.32 -7.74 20.82
N GLN A 4 -1.07 -8.91 21.41
CA GLN A 4 -1.45 -9.20 22.80
C GLN A 4 -0.79 -8.23 23.80
N LEU A 5 0.45 -7.81 23.53
CA LEU A 5 1.15 -6.80 24.35
C LEU A 5 0.55 -5.39 24.21
N MET A 6 -0.16 -5.12 23.11
CA MET A 6 -0.71 -3.79 22.79
C MET A 6 -2.22 -3.71 23.03
N THR A 7 -2.89 -4.80 23.37
CA THR A 7 -4.36 -4.86 23.49
C THR A 7 -4.81 -5.33 24.87
N GLY A 8 -5.75 -4.60 25.45
CA GLY A 8 -6.51 -5.02 26.63
C GLY A 8 -7.85 -4.30 26.67
N HIS A 9 -8.85 -4.90 27.31
CA HIS A 9 -10.16 -4.29 27.47
C HIS A 9 -10.04 -3.01 28.31
N TYR A 10 -10.61 -1.90 27.84
CA TYR A 10 -10.32 -0.57 28.40
C TYR A 10 -10.75 -0.40 29.88
N GLN A 11 -11.68 -1.22 30.37
CA GLN A 11 -12.12 -1.21 31.77
C GLN A 11 -11.50 -2.31 32.60
N THR A 12 -11.40 -3.53 32.06
CA THR A 12 -11.03 -4.73 32.82
C THR A 12 -9.55 -5.08 32.68
N GLY A 13 -8.86 -4.54 31.67
CA GLY A 13 -7.48 -4.87 31.33
C GLY A 13 -7.30 -6.27 30.75
N GLU A 14 -8.38 -7.05 30.58
CA GLU A 14 -8.32 -8.41 30.05
C GLU A 14 -7.78 -8.42 28.62
N THR A 15 -6.94 -9.40 28.32
CA THR A 15 -6.33 -9.54 27.00
C THR A 15 -7.35 -9.95 25.94
N LEU A 16 -7.02 -9.66 24.68
CA LEU A 16 -7.82 -10.12 23.54
C LEU A 16 -7.90 -11.66 23.54
N PRO A 17 -9.09 -12.27 23.54
CA PRO A 17 -9.23 -13.73 23.49
C PRO A 17 -8.64 -14.31 22.21
N ASP A 18 -7.93 -15.45 22.32
CA ASP A 18 -7.25 -16.08 21.19
C ASP A 18 -8.21 -16.47 20.05
N GLU A 19 -9.43 -16.90 20.38
CA GLU A 19 -10.44 -17.22 19.36
C GLU A 19 -10.81 -15.99 18.52
N LEU A 20 -10.91 -14.81 19.14
CA LEU A 20 -11.21 -13.56 18.45
C LEU A 20 -10.00 -13.09 17.64
N PHE A 21 -8.80 -13.24 18.17
CA PHE A 21 -7.56 -12.97 17.45
C PHE A 21 -7.47 -13.80 16.16
N GLU A 22 -7.74 -15.10 16.23
CA GLU A 22 -7.70 -15.96 15.04
C GLU A 22 -8.79 -15.60 14.01
N LYS A 23 -9.98 -15.18 14.46
CA LYS A 23 -11.02 -14.64 13.55
C LYS A 23 -10.53 -13.38 12.83
N MET A 24 -9.90 -12.45 13.54
CA MET A 24 -9.32 -11.23 12.94
C MET A 24 -8.22 -11.57 11.94
N ARG A 25 -7.32 -12.51 12.29
CA ARG A 25 -6.25 -12.96 11.40
C ARG A 25 -6.79 -13.57 10.10
N LYS A 26 -7.82 -14.41 10.19
CA LYS A 26 -8.51 -14.98 9.01
C LYS A 26 -9.22 -13.94 8.17
N ALA A 27 -9.73 -12.87 8.79
CA ALA A 27 -10.40 -11.78 8.08
C ALA A 27 -9.43 -10.77 7.43
N ARG A 28 -8.11 -10.89 7.65
CA ARG A 28 -7.10 -9.93 7.16
C ARG A 28 -7.20 -9.65 5.66
N SER A 29 -7.48 -10.67 4.84
CA SER A 29 -7.57 -10.56 3.37
C SER A 29 -8.99 -10.30 2.87
N PHE A 30 -9.96 -10.05 3.76
CA PHE A 30 -11.34 -9.78 3.36
C PHE A 30 -11.39 -8.55 2.44
N GLN A 31 -11.90 -8.75 1.22
CA GLN A 31 -11.98 -7.74 0.16
C GLN A 31 -10.63 -7.12 -0.27
N ALA A 32 -9.50 -7.76 0.01
CA ALA A 32 -8.17 -7.23 -0.33
C ALA A 32 -8.03 -6.88 -1.82
N GLY A 33 -8.56 -7.72 -2.72
CA GLY A 33 -8.58 -7.43 -4.16
C GLY A 33 -9.35 -6.14 -4.50
N MET A 34 -10.54 -5.94 -3.93
CA MET A 34 -11.34 -4.73 -4.16
C MET A 34 -10.63 -3.48 -3.64
N GLN A 35 -9.97 -3.57 -2.47
CA GLN A 35 -9.17 -2.47 -1.92
C GLN A 35 -7.93 -2.17 -2.77
N MET A 36 -7.25 -3.22 -3.26
CA MET A 36 -6.09 -3.08 -4.14
C MET A 36 -6.48 -2.38 -5.44
N VAL A 37 -7.54 -2.83 -6.10
CA VAL A 37 -7.98 -2.23 -7.36
C VAL A 37 -8.47 -0.79 -7.17
N ARG A 38 -9.04 -0.45 -6.00
CA ARG A 38 -9.36 0.94 -5.65
C ARG A 38 -8.11 1.83 -5.56
N GLN A 39 -7.01 1.34 -4.99
CA GLN A 39 -5.73 2.09 -5.02
C GLN A 39 -5.21 2.25 -6.46
N LEU A 40 -5.36 1.22 -7.30
CA LEU A 40 -4.98 1.30 -8.71
C LEU A 40 -5.86 2.29 -9.50
N GLU A 41 -7.17 2.36 -9.22
CA GLU A 41 -8.07 3.39 -9.78
C GLU A 41 -7.50 4.79 -9.53
N PHE A 42 -7.12 5.08 -8.29
CA PHE A 42 -6.55 6.39 -7.93
C PHE A 42 -5.23 6.68 -8.64
N SER A 43 -4.31 5.72 -8.70
CA SER A 43 -3.01 5.88 -9.36
C SER A 43 -3.14 6.06 -10.87
N ILE A 44 -4.02 5.29 -11.53
CA ILE A 44 -4.25 5.40 -12.97
C ILE A 44 -4.94 6.73 -13.29
N PHE A 45 -5.94 7.12 -12.50
CA PHE A 45 -6.61 8.41 -12.64
C PHE A 45 -5.63 9.58 -12.53
N ASP A 46 -4.77 9.59 -11.51
CA ASP A 46 -3.69 10.56 -11.32
C ASP A 46 -2.80 10.63 -12.57
N PHE A 47 -2.21 9.52 -12.99
CA PHE A 47 -1.34 9.50 -14.17
C PHE A 47 -2.01 10.03 -15.44
N ARG A 48 -3.21 9.55 -15.76
CA ARG A 48 -3.90 9.96 -16.98
C ARG A 48 -4.22 11.45 -16.97
N MET A 49 -4.57 12.00 -15.81
CA MET A 49 -4.86 13.42 -15.68
C MET A 49 -3.62 14.29 -15.99
N TYR A 50 -2.45 13.92 -15.49
CA TYR A 50 -1.22 14.69 -15.72
C TYR A 50 -0.57 14.42 -17.07
N GLN A 51 -0.66 13.19 -17.59
CA GLN A 51 -0.02 12.78 -18.85
C GLN A 51 -0.85 13.15 -20.09
N GLU A 52 -2.17 13.07 -20.02
CA GLU A 52 -3.07 13.27 -21.17
C GLU A 52 -3.67 14.69 -21.21
N TYR A 53 -3.16 15.65 -20.41
CA TYR A 53 -3.68 17.00 -20.40
C TYR A 53 -3.53 17.68 -21.78
N ASP A 54 -4.62 18.28 -22.24
CA ASP A 54 -4.68 18.98 -23.52
C ASP A 54 -5.48 20.26 -23.31
N ALA A 55 -4.79 21.40 -23.38
CA ALA A 55 -5.37 22.71 -23.14
C ALA A 55 -6.53 23.04 -24.11
N SER A 56 -6.52 22.46 -25.32
CA SER A 56 -7.59 22.67 -26.31
C SER A 56 -8.91 21.98 -25.94
N LYS A 57 -8.86 20.96 -25.06
CA LYS A 57 -10.02 20.17 -24.63
C LYS A 57 -10.53 20.54 -23.24
N GLY A 58 -9.83 21.41 -22.52
CA GLY A 58 -10.17 21.81 -21.15
C GLY A 58 -10.02 20.70 -20.11
N GLY A 59 -10.58 20.93 -18.92
CA GLY A 59 -10.48 20.00 -17.78
C GLY A 59 -11.39 18.78 -17.93
N ARG A 60 -10.82 17.62 -18.29
CA ARG A 60 -11.54 16.35 -18.52
C ARG A 60 -11.55 15.42 -17.30
N ILE A 61 -11.61 15.98 -16.09
CA ILE A 61 -11.38 15.26 -14.82
C ILE A 61 -12.35 14.08 -14.66
N TYR A 62 -13.66 14.32 -14.74
CA TYR A 62 -14.66 13.28 -14.51
C TYR A 62 -14.78 12.31 -15.68
N ASP A 63 -14.51 12.75 -16.91
CA ASP A 63 -14.48 11.87 -18.08
C ASP A 63 -13.34 10.86 -17.97
N ILE A 64 -12.14 11.31 -17.60
CA ILE A 64 -10.99 10.44 -17.37
C ILE A 64 -11.28 9.50 -16.19
N LEU A 65 -11.80 10.01 -15.09
CA LEU A 65 -12.15 9.20 -13.92
C LEU A 65 -13.16 8.11 -14.26
N GLN A 66 -14.20 8.43 -15.05
CA GLN A 66 -15.18 7.43 -15.47
C GLN A 66 -14.56 6.36 -16.36
N GLN A 67 -13.74 6.74 -17.34
CA GLN A 67 -13.04 5.77 -18.19
C GLN A 67 -12.12 4.83 -17.40
N VAL A 68 -11.46 5.34 -16.35
CA VAL A 68 -10.66 4.49 -15.46
C VAL A 68 -11.56 3.53 -14.70
N ARG A 69 -12.66 4.04 -14.12
CA ARG A 69 -13.62 3.21 -13.38
C ARG A 69 -14.25 2.12 -14.22
N ASP A 70 -14.57 2.40 -15.48
CA ASP A 70 -15.14 1.40 -16.39
C ASP A 70 -14.18 0.21 -16.64
N ARG A 71 -12.86 0.42 -16.47
CA ARG A 71 -11.85 -0.62 -16.66
C ARG A 71 -11.53 -1.41 -15.41
N VAL A 72 -11.53 -0.77 -14.24
CA VAL A 72 -10.98 -1.38 -13.02
C VAL A 72 -11.96 -1.41 -11.85
N SER A 73 -12.98 -0.53 -11.80
CA SER A 73 -13.83 -0.45 -10.61
C SER A 73 -14.83 -1.60 -10.54
N VAL A 74 -14.80 -2.36 -9.44
CA VAL A 74 -15.74 -3.46 -9.18
C VAL A 74 -17.13 -2.92 -8.82
N VAL A 75 -17.19 -1.76 -8.17
CA VAL A 75 -18.44 -1.11 -7.75
C VAL A 75 -18.44 0.32 -8.28
N GLN A 76 -19.40 0.62 -9.16
CA GLN A 76 -19.55 1.95 -9.72
C GLN A 76 -20.21 2.89 -8.69
N PRO A 77 -19.57 4.03 -8.34
CA PRO A 77 -20.17 4.99 -7.44
C PRO A 77 -21.33 5.73 -8.12
N PRO A 78 -22.26 6.31 -7.33
CA PRO A 78 -23.39 7.06 -7.90
C PRO A 78 -22.92 8.30 -8.67
N SER A 79 -23.71 8.74 -9.65
CA SER A 79 -23.37 9.86 -10.56
C SER A 79 -23.12 11.19 -9.85
N PHE A 80 -23.63 11.37 -8.64
CA PHE A 80 -23.39 12.55 -7.81
C PHE A 80 -22.06 12.49 -7.03
N ASN A 81 -21.29 11.39 -7.10
CA ASN A 81 -19.99 11.29 -6.44
C ASN A 81 -19.02 12.36 -6.98
N ARG A 82 -18.33 13.04 -6.07
CA ARG A 82 -17.38 14.12 -6.38
C ARG A 82 -15.99 13.88 -5.80
N PHE A 83 -15.55 12.62 -5.83
CA PHE A 83 -14.28 12.17 -5.25
C PHE A 83 -13.08 13.07 -5.62
N ALA A 84 -12.94 13.45 -6.89
CA ALA A 84 -11.80 14.23 -7.37
C ALA A 84 -11.65 15.57 -6.62
N HIS A 85 -12.75 16.22 -6.22
CA HIS A 85 -12.68 17.49 -5.47
C HIS A 85 -12.18 17.33 -4.03
N GLY A 86 -12.20 16.10 -3.49
CA GLY A 86 -11.63 15.77 -2.17
C GLY A 86 -10.26 15.11 -2.25
N PHE A 87 -9.64 14.99 -3.43
CA PHE A 87 -8.41 14.22 -3.58
C PHE A 87 -7.15 15.05 -3.28
N SER A 88 -7.00 15.47 -2.03
CA SER A 88 -5.93 16.38 -1.60
C SER A 88 -4.51 15.86 -1.84
N HIS A 89 -4.30 14.54 -1.92
CA HIS A 89 -2.95 13.98 -2.16
C HIS A 89 -2.32 14.54 -3.44
N ILE A 90 -3.09 14.65 -4.52
CA ILE A 90 -2.59 15.08 -5.83
C ILE A 90 -2.83 16.56 -6.10
N PHE A 91 -3.85 17.18 -5.49
CA PHE A 91 -4.18 18.59 -5.72
C PHE A 91 -3.61 19.57 -4.69
N ALA A 92 -3.30 19.10 -3.49
CA ALA A 92 -2.83 19.94 -2.37
C ALA A 92 -1.74 19.24 -1.54
N GLY A 93 -1.08 18.24 -2.12
CA GLY A 93 -0.06 17.42 -1.48
C GLY A 93 1.09 17.11 -2.43
N GLY A 94 2.01 16.25 -1.99
CA GLY A 94 3.22 15.89 -2.75
C GLY A 94 3.06 14.75 -3.76
N TYR A 95 1.83 14.32 -4.08
CA TYR A 95 1.58 13.10 -4.86
C TYR A 95 1.04 13.35 -6.26
N ALA A 96 1.11 14.59 -6.78
CA ALA A 96 0.77 14.89 -8.17
C ALA A 96 1.61 14.04 -9.13
N ALA A 97 0.97 13.27 -10.03
CA ALA A 97 1.62 12.28 -10.89
C ALA A 97 2.48 11.26 -10.10
N GLY A 98 2.09 10.98 -8.87
CA GLY A 98 2.88 10.28 -7.87
C GLY A 98 2.06 9.38 -6.94
N TYR A 99 0.74 9.29 -7.09
CA TYR A 99 -0.09 8.49 -6.18
C TYR A 99 0.21 6.98 -6.30
N TYR A 100 0.77 6.54 -7.43
CA TYR A 100 1.29 5.17 -7.61
C TYR A 100 2.39 4.80 -6.60
N SER A 101 3.07 5.79 -6.02
CA SER A 101 4.16 5.59 -5.05
C SER A 101 3.74 4.72 -3.86
N TYR A 102 2.47 4.75 -3.43
CA TYR A 102 1.98 3.88 -2.38
C TYR A 102 2.09 2.39 -2.76
N LYS A 103 1.57 2.00 -3.93
CA LYS A 103 1.65 0.60 -4.38
C LYS A 103 3.06 0.20 -4.79
N TRP A 104 3.83 1.14 -5.35
CA TRP A 104 5.26 0.93 -5.62
C TRP A 104 6.02 0.60 -4.33
N ALA A 105 5.89 1.45 -3.30
CA ALA A 105 6.51 1.26 -2.00
C ALA A 105 5.98 0.02 -1.25
N GLU A 106 4.72 -0.37 -1.46
CA GLU A 106 4.14 -1.56 -0.83
C GLU A 106 4.77 -2.86 -1.33
N VAL A 107 5.24 -2.91 -2.59
CA VAL A 107 6.04 -4.05 -3.08
C VAL A 107 7.33 -4.17 -2.27
N LEU A 108 8.05 -3.05 -2.10
CA LEU A 108 9.30 -3.01 -1.32
C LEU A 108 9.04 -3.37 0.15
N SER A 109 8.00 -2.81 0.78
CA SER A 109 7.73 -3.07 2.19
C SER A 109 7.27 -4.51 2.46
N ALA A 110 6.44 -5.09 1.61
CA ALA A 110 6.02 -6.49 1.73
C ALA A 110 7.19 -7.45 1.55
N ASP A 111 8.05 -7.19 0.55
CA ASP A 111 9.23 -8.02 0.31
C ASP A 111 10.30 -7.85 1.39
N ALA A 112 10.47 -6.64 1.92
CA ALA A 112 11.31 -6.40 3.09
C ALA A 112 10.82 -7.17 4.31
N PHE A 113 9.50 -7.14 4.59
CA PHE A 113 8.91 -7.91 5.67
C PHE A 113 9.06 -9.42 5.46
N SER A 114 9.02 -9.90 4.21
CA SER A 114 9.20 -11.32 3.92
C SER A 114 10.56 -11.87 4.37
N LEU A 115 11.61 -11.04 4.46
CA LEU A 115 12.89 -11.47 5.02
C LEU A 115 12.77 -11.78 6.53
N PHE A 116 11.93 -11.05 7.27
CA PHE A 116 11.61 -11.39 8.66
C PHE A 116 10.74 -12.65 8.74
N GLU A 117 9.86 -12.90 7.78
CA GLU A 117 9.14 -14.19 7.70
C GLU A 117 10.10 -15.37 7.46
N GLU A 118 11.14 -15.17 6.66
CA GLU A 118 12.18 -16.17 6.35
C GLU A 118 13.13 -16.45 7.53
N ARG A 119 13.57 -15.41 8.24
CA ARG A 119 14.58 -15.51 9.31
C ARG A 119 14.00 -15.61 10.72
N GLY A 120 12.76 -15.20 10.90
CA GLY A 120 12.08 -15.06 12.19
C GLY A 120 11.64 -13.63 12.44
N ILE A 121 10.38 -13.45 12.86
CA ILE A 121 9.72 -12.12 12.96
C ILE A 121 10.49 -11.15 13.89
N PHE A 122 11.16 -11.68 14.91
CA PHE A 122 11.95 -10.92 15.87
C PHE A 122 13.47 -11.12 15.71
N ASP A 123 13.93 -11.47 14.51
CA ASP A 123 15.36 -11.63 14.22
C ASP A 123 16.09 -10.27 14.35
N GLY A 124 16.94 -10.17 15.37
CA GLY A 124 17.66 -8.93 15.69
C GLY A 124 18.69 -8.53 14.65
N GLU A 125 19.31 -9.50 13.97
CA GLU A 125 20.27 -9.23 12.88
C GLU A 125 19.58 -8.58 11.69
N THR A 126 18.43 -9.12 11.27
CA THR A 126 17.61 -8.54 10.20
C THR A 126 17.11 -7.14 10.59
N GLY A 127 16.70 -6.95 11.85
CA GLY A 127 16.34 -5.63 12.38
C GLY A 127 17.48 -4.60 12.28
N ALA A 128 18.69 -4.97 12.72
CA ALA A 128 19.86 -4.10 12.64
C ALA A 128 20.23 -3.78 11.17
N ARG A 129 20.14 -4.77 10.28
CA ARG A 129 20.37 -4.57 8.84
C ARG A 129 19.34 -3.61 8.24
N PHE A 130 18.06 -3.73 8.60
CA PHE A 130 17.02 -2.81 8.14
C PHE A 130 17.29 -1.38 8.60
N LEU A 131 17.70 -1.20 9.85
CA LEU A 131 18.09 0.10 10.40
C LEU A 131 19.24 0.73 9.59
N HIS A 132 20.36 0.01 9.44
CA HIS A 132 21.58 0.54 8.83
C HIS A 132 21.50 0.72 7.30
N SER A 133 20.73 -0.11 6.61
CA SER A 133 20.61 -0.04 5.16
C SER A 133 19.44 0.86 4.71
N VAL A 134 18.31 0.88 5.43
CA VAL A 134 17.10 1.61 4.98
C VAL A 134 16.86 2.88 5.80
N LEU A 135 16.78 2.76 7.12
CA LEU A 135 16.27 3.86 7.96
C LEU A 135 17.30 4.97 8.21
N GLU A 136 18.58 4.64 8.37
CA GLU A 136 19.65 5.61 8.68
C GLU A 136 20.15 6.39 7.46
N ARG A 137 19.83 5.94 6.24
CA ARG A 137 20.46 6.46 5.02
C ARG A 137 19.73 7.65 4.41
N GLY A 138 18.44 7.80 4.67
CA GLY A 138 17.62 8.83 4.02
C GLY A 138 17.81 8.83 2.49
N GLY A 139 17.96 10.02 1.89
CA GLY A 139 18.23 10.18 0.45
C GLY A 139 19.71 10.22 0.06
N SER A 140 20.63 9.76 0.92
CA SER A 140 22.08 9.87 0.66
C SER A 140 22.61 8.88 -0.40
N ARG A 141 21.83 7.85 -0.74
CA ARG A 141 22.13 6.80 -1.73
C ARG A 141 20.86 6.43 -2.48
N ASP A 142 21.00 5.76 -3.63
CA ASP A 142 19.87 5.27 -4.39
C ASP A 142 19.02 4.26 -3.59
N ALA A 143 17.70 4.41 -3.64
CA ALA A 143 16.78 3.61 -2.84
C ALA A 143 16.80 2.12 -3.23
N MET A 144 17.05 1.79 -4.51
CA MET A 144 17.17 0.41 -4.97
C MET A 144 18.44 -0.24 -4.42
N ASP A 145 19.57 0.47 -4.46
CA ASP A 145 20.84 -0.02 -3.89
C ASP A 145 20.70 -0.33 -2.40
N LEU A 146 20.05 0.56 -1.65
CA LEU A 146 19.77 0.38 -0.23
C LEU A 146 18.85 -0.83 0.02
N PHE A 147 17.83 -1.00 -0.82
CA PHE A 147 16.94 -2.16 -0.73
C PHE A 147 17.67 -3.46 -1.02
N VAL A 148 18.50 -3.52 -2.08
CA VAL A 148 19.30 -4.71 -2.42
C VAL A 148 20.30 -5.02 -1.31
N GLU A 149 20.93 -4.00 -0.72
CA GLU A 149 21.82 -4.17 0.43
C GLU A 149 21.09 -4.80 1.63
N PHE A 150 19.83 -4.40 1.89
CA PHE A 150 19.00 -4.99 2.94
C PHE A 150 18.42 -6.38 2.59
N ARG A 151 17.93 -6.56 1.36
CA ARG A 151 17.18 -7.76 0.95
C ARG A 151 18.07 -8.87 0.41
N GLY A 152 19.23 -8.52 -0.13
CA GLY A 152 20.17 -9.40 -0.84
C GLY A 152 19.83 -9.62 -2.32
N ARG A 153 18.75 -9.01 -2.82
CA ARG A 153 18.26 -9.10 -4.21
C ARG A 153 17.33 -7.93 -4.50
N GLU A 154 17.00 -7.73 -5.77
CA GLU A 154 15.95 -6.79 -6.21
C GLU A 154 14.56 -7.18 -5.67
N PRO A 155 13.64 -6.20 -5.55
CA PRO A 155 12.30 -6.44 -5.02
C PRO A 155 11.45 -7.34 -5.91
N ASN A 156 10.62 -8.16 -5.29
CA ASN A 156 9.65 -9.04 -5.96
C ASN A 156 8.24 -8.81 -5.37
N ILE A 157 7.24 -8.80 -6.26
CA ILE A 157 5.82 -8.62 -5.93
C ILE A 157 5.18 -9.80 -5.17
N ASP A 158 5.79 -10.99 -5.18
CA ASP A 158 5.19 -12.21 -4.63
C ASP A 158 4.75 -12.06 -3.17
N ALA A 159 5.56 -11.41 -2.33
CA ALA A 159 5.22 -11.16 -0.93
C ALA A 159 3.93 -10.33 -0.79
N LEU A 160 3.80 -9.26 -1.58
CA LEU A 160 2.61 -8.41 -1.60
C LEU A 160 1.37 -9.23 -1.98
N LEU A 161 1.45 -10.06 -3.02
CA LEU A 161 0.31 -10.87 -3.46
C LEU A 161 -0.07 -11.92 -2.42
N ARG A 162 0.91 -12.61 -1.82
CA ARG A 162 0.66 -13.59 -0.74
C ARG A 162 0.00 -12.93 0.47
N HIS A 163 0.51 -11.77 0.92
CA HIS A 163 -0.03 -11.05 2.07
C HIS A 163 -1.47 -10.56 1.87
N ASN A 164 -1.86 -10.35 0.60
CA ASN A 164 -3.22 -9.96 0.23
C ASN A 164 -4.12 -11.16 -0.13
N GLY A 165 -3.61 -12.40 -0.10
CA GLY A 165 -4.37 -13.59 -0.49
C GLY A 165 -4.72 -13.66 -1.98
N ILE A 166 -3.86 -13.07 -2.83
CA ILE A 166 -4.04 -12.98 -4.30
C ILE A 166 -3.00 -13.85 -5.03
N ALA A 167 -2.08 -14.49 -4.31
CA ALA A 167 -1.09 -15.37 -4.92
C ALA A 167 -1.74 -16.56 -5.64
N ALA A 168 -1.19 -16.90 -6.82
CA ALA A 168 -1.53 -18.10 -7.59
C ALA A 168 -1.01 -19.37 -6.92
#